data_AF-M0A6C7-F1
#
_entry.id   AF-M0A6C7-F1
#
_cell.length_a   1.000
_cell.length_b   1.000
_cell.length_c   1.000
_cell.angle_alpha   90.00
_cell.angle_beta   90.00
_cell.angle_gamma   90.00
#
_symmetry.space_group_name_H-M   'P 1'
#
loop_
_entity.id
_entity.type
_entity.pdbx_description
1 polymer ?
#
loop_
_entity_poly.entity_id
_entity_poly.type
_entity_poly.pdbx_seq_one_letter_code
_entity_poly.pdbx_strand_id
1 'polypeptide(L)'
;MSTSTRPQIRDRDHDRLPRYLAPVPRLLENLGLRFAWLVVAINLLGTVFGFWYYSGQFAQTPAVMWPWVPDSPMATLFIALAIAAWKLGYELPWLTALAFFGNVILGLWTPYTLLAFYDSYSYLHPLMFQFLFWSHLGMVVQALVLYRITDFPVWGVAVALGWYTSNLLVDYFIPIVGDPHHTAIPVARDEPMFLQADALGVIAAGEVTFTLLALFLALAIRAKQCEAALEQQHATA
;
A
#
# COMPACT_ATOMS: atom_id res chain seq x y z
N MET A 1 -41.19 -8.42 15.28
CA MET A 1 -40.72 -8.28 13.88
C MET A 1 -39.60 -7.25 13.88
N SER A 2 -38.35 -7.69 13.90
CA SER A 2 -37.20 -6.82 13.67
C SER A 2 -36.44 -7.42 12.50
N THR A 3 -36.64 -6.84 11.32
CA THR A 3 -35.90 -7.17 10.11
C THR A 3 -34.47 -6.69 10.31
N SER A 4 -33.61 -7.62 10.73
CA SER A 4 -32.15 -7.47 10.61
C SER A 4 -31.81 -7.41 9.13
N THR A 5 -31.84 -6.20 8.56
CA THR A 5 -31.30 -5.92 7.24
C THR A 5 -29.80 -6.14 7.34
N ARG A 6 -29.32 -7.36 7.00
CA ARG A 6 -27.93 -7.55 6.63
C ARG A 6 -27.63 -6.48 5.57
N PRO A 7 -26.52 -5.73 5.66
CA PRO A 7 -26.11 -4.89 4.55
C PRO A 7 -26.04 -5.81 3.35
N GLN A 8 -26.91 -5.57 2.35
CA GLN A 8 -26.77 -6.24 1.07
C GLN A 8 -25.35 -5.92 0.62
N ILE A 9 -24.52 -6.95 0.49
CA ILE A 9 -23.27 -6.87 -0.23
C ILE A 9 -23.69 -6.37 -1.61
N ARG A 10 -23.52 -5.06 -1.86
CA ARG A 10 -23.64 -4.51 -3.20
C ARG A 10 -22.63 -5.32 -3.99
N ASP A 11 -23.11 -6.23 -4.82
CA ASP A 11 -22.29 -6.83 -5.85
C ASP A 11 -21.91 -5.66 -6.76
N ARG A 12 -20.74 -5.04 -6.49
CA ARG A 12 -20.23 -3.88 -7.24
C ARG A 12 -19.69 -4.38 -8.58
N ASP A 13 -20.52 -5.11 -9.31
CA ASP A 13 -20.37 -5.53 -10.69
C ASP A 13 -20.81 -4.41 -11.66
N HIS A 14 -21.14 -3.23 -11.13
CA HIS A 14 -21.37 -2.02 -11.91
C HIS A 14 -20.09 -1.57 -12.60
N ASP A 15 -20.08 -1.81 -13.91
CA ASP A 15 -19.26 -1.26 -14.96
C ASP A 15 -17.74 -1.31 -14.85
N ARG A 16 -17.18 -1.78 -15.95
CA ARG A 16 -15.81 -2.19 -16.12
C ARG A 16 -14.91 -0.96 -15.97
N LEU A 17 -14.17 -0.87 -14.86
CA LEU A 17 -12.97 -0.03 -14.87
C LEU A 17 -12.12 -0.42 -16.10
N PRO A 18 -11.55 0.56 -16.81
CA PRO A 18 -10.62 0.26 -17.89
C PRO A 18 -9.51 -0.70 -17.42
N ARG A 19 -9.04 -1.58 -18.32
CA ARG A 19 -8.03 -2.60 -17.98
C ARG A 19 -6.75 -2.04 -17.34
N TYR A 20 -6.41 -0.79 -17.60
CA TYR A 20 -5.24 -0.13 -17.01
C TYR A 20 -5.44 0.27 -15.54
N LEU A 21 -6.69 0.36 -15.05
CA LEU A 21 -7.01 0.57 -13.62
C LEU A 21 -7.41 -0.71 -12.90
N ALA A 22 -7.84 -1.74 -13.63
CA ALA A 22 -8.15 -3.08 -13.11
C ALA A 22 -7.39 -4.15 -13.92
N PRO A 23 -6.05 -4.22 -13.78
CA PRO A 23 -5.22 -5.15 -14.56
C PRO A 23 -5.25 -6.58 -14.01
N VAL A 24 -5.72 -6.79 -12.77
CA VAL A 24 -5.77 -8.11 -12.14
C VAL A 24 -6.87 -8.95 -12.81
N PRO A 25 -6.59 -10.20 -13.24
CA PRO A 25 -7.61 -11.09 -13.77
C PRO A 25 -8.75 -11.30 -12.77
N ARG A 26 -10.01 -11.19 -13.22
CA ARG A 26 -11.21 -11.38 -12.39
C ARG A 26 -11.21 -12.68 -11.57
N LEU A 27 -10.65 -13.75 -12.13
CA LEU A 27 -10.51 -15.03 -11.41
C LEU A 27 -9.71 -14.84 -10.12
N LEU A 28 -8.62 -14.08 -10.16
CA LEU A 28 -7.77 -13.82 -9.00
C LEU A 28 -8.44 -12.85 -8.02
N GLU A 29 -9.12 -11.80 -8.51
CA GLU A 29 -9.90 -10.90 -7.66
C GLU A 29 -10.97 -11.68 -6.88
N ASN A 30 -11.75 -12.51 -7.59
CA ASN A 30 -12.81 -13.33 -7.00
C ASN A 30 -12.24 -14.36 -6.02
N LEU A 31 -11.11 -14.98 -6.35
CA LEU A 31 -10.45 -15.93 -5.46
C LEU A 31 -9.99 -15.24 -4.17
N GLY A 32 -9.35 -14.08 -4.27
CA GLY A 32 -8.89 -13.29 -3.14
C GLY A 32 -10.05 -12.86 -2.24
N LEU A 33 -11.12 -12.32 -2.81
CA LEU A 33 -12.31 -11.89 -2.06
C LEU A 33 -13.08 -13.06 -1.45
N ARG A 34 -13.12 -14.22 -2.12
CA ARG A 34 -13.71 -15.46 -1.60
C ARG A 34 -12.94 -15.97 -0.38
N PHE A 35 -11.61 -15.93 -0.43
CA PHE A 35 -10.71 -16.35 0.64
C PHE A 35 -10.22 -15.16 1.50
N ALA A 36 -11.02 -14.11 1.62
CA ALA A 36 -10.65 -12.87 2.31
C ALA A 36 -10.09 -13.09 3.73
N TRP A 37 -10.65 -14.01 4.53
CA TRP A 37 -10.13 -14.30 5.87
C TRP A 37 -8.74 -14.94 5.87
N LEU A 38 -8.41 -15.74 4.85
CA LEU A 38 -7.06 -16.27 4.66
C LEU A 38 -6.10 -15.13 4.28
N VAL A 39 -6.54 -14.22 3.39
CA VAL A 39 -5.76 -13.02 3.04
C VAL A 39 -5.49 -12.15 4.27
N VAL A 40 -6.50 -11.94 5.13
CA VAL A 40 -6.34 -11.25 6.42
C VAL A 40 -5.31 -11.94 7.29
N ALA A 41 -5.42 -13.26 7.49
CA ALA A 41 -4.48 -14.01 8.31
C ALA A 41 -3.03 -13.92 7.79
N ILE A 42 -2.84 -14.05 6.47
CA ILE A 42 -1.51 -13.93 5.83
C ILE A 42 -0.93 -12.54 6.07
N ASN A 43 -1.72 -11.47 5.89
CA ASN A 43 -1.24 -10.12 6.12
C ASN A 43 -0.92 -9.86 7.58
N LEU A 44 -1.71 -10.36 8.54
CA LEU A 44 -1.38 -10.24 9.96
C LEU A 44 -0.09 -10.98 10.32
N LEU A 45 0.15 -12.17 9.75
CA LEU A 45 1.43 -12.87 9.90
C LEU A 45 2.57 -12.07 9.27
N GLY A 46 2.34 -11.46 8.09
CA GLY A 46 3.27 -10.54 7.45
C GLY A 46 3.58 -9.32 8.31
N THR A 47 2.57 -8.73 8.96
CA THR A 47 2.72 -7.62 9.92
C THR A 47 3.61 -8.03 11.08
N VAL A 48 3.32 -9.16 11.74
CA VAL A 48 4.13 -9.67 12.86
C VAL A 48 5.57 -9.93 12.43
N PHE A 49 5.76 -10.60 11.29
CA PHE A 49 7.08 -10.82 10.71
C PHE A 49 7.81 -9.51 10.42
N GLY A 50 7.10 -8.52 9.85
CA GLY A 50 7.64 -7.21 9.55
C GLY A 50 8.11 -6.46 10.81
N PHE A 51 7.31 -6.45 11.88
CA PHE A 51 7.75 -5.85 13.15
C PHE A 51 9.00 -6.55 13.72
N TRP A 52 9.11 -7.87 13.57
CA TRP A 52 10.32 -8.60 13.93
C TRP A 52 11.51 -8.18 13.05
N TYR A 53 11.31 -8.07 11.73
CA TYR A 53 12.35 -7.64 10.78
C TYR A 53 12.87 -6.22 11.09
N TYR A 54 11.98 -5.31 11.47
CA TYR A 54 12.30 -3.92 11.84
C TYR A 54 12.83 -3.76 13.28
N SER A 55 12.92 -4.83 14.08
CA SER A 55 13.31 -4.75 15.51
C SER A 55 14.67 -4.07 15.73
N GLY A 56 15.65 -4.32 14.85
CA GLY A 56 16.96 -3.68 14.90
C GLY A 56 16.92 -2.17 14.65
N GLN A 57 15.98 -1.72 13.80
CA GLN A 57 15.78 -0.30 13.49
C GLN A 57 15.05 0.42 14.62
N PHE A 58 14.04 -0.22 15.23
CA PHE A 58 13.40 0.31 16.44
C PHE A 58 14.39 0.53 17.59
N ALA A 59 15.34 -0.38 17.78
CA ALA A 59 16.35 -0.28 18.82
C ALA A 59 17.33 0.89 18.61
N GLN A 60 17.47 1.37 17.38
CA GLN A 60 18.38 2.47 17.01
C GLN A 60 17.66 3.81 16.82
N THR A 61 16.32 3.80 16.85
CA THR A 61 15.50 4.97 16.51
C THR A 61 14.79 5.52 17.76
N PRO A 62 14.81 6.84 18.01
CA PRO A 62 14.06 7.43 19.12
C PRO A 62 12.57 7.04 19.12
N ALA A 63 12.01 6.75 20.30
CA ALA A 63 10.62 6.27 20.44
C ALA A 63 9.56 7.20 19.81
N VAL A 64 9.82 8.51 19.77
CA VAL A 64 8.92 9.49 19.12
C VAL A 64 8.77 9.25 17.61
N MET A 65 9.78 8.65 16.97
CA MET A 65 9.77 8.36 15.53
C MET A 65 9.15 7.00 15.19
N TRP A 66 8.88 6.15 16.19
CA TRP A 66 8.34 4.80 15.98
C TRP A 66 7.04 4.73 15.17
N PRO A 67 6.15 5.75 15.12
CA PRO A 67 5.00 5.70 14.23
C PRO A 67 5.33 5.65 12.73
N TRP A 68 6.50 6.16 12.32
CA TRP A 68 6.96 6.15 10.93
C TRP A 68 7.85 4.94 10.61
N VAL A 69 8.51 4.37 11.62
CA VAL A 69 9.47 3.26 11.43
C VAL A 69 8.89 2.03 10.72
N PRO A 70 7.73 1.47 11.10
CA PRO A 70 7.26 0.20 10.55
C PRO A 70 6.49 0.39 9.24
N ASP A 71 7.19 0.67 8.14
CA ASP A 71 6.60 0.87 6.80
C ASP A 71 5.67 -0.27 6.34
N SER A 72 6.23 -1.33 5.74
CA SER A 72 5.48 -2.46 5.20
C SER A 72 4.69 -3.25 6.27
N PRO A 73 5.11 -3.32 7.56
CA PRO A 73 4.25 -3.84 8.61
C PRO A 73 2.95 -3.06 8.77
N MET A 74 2.97 -1.72 8.69
CA MET A 74 1.75 -0.91 8.77
C MET A 74 0.87 -1.06 7.54
N ALA A 75 1.46 -1.13 6.34
CA ALA A 75 0.69 -1.36 5.11
C ALA A 75 -0.04 -2.72 5.11
N THR A 76 0.64 -3.78 5.55
CA THR A 76 0.01 -5.12 5.68
C THR A 76 -1.05 -5.14 6.78
N LEU A 77 -0.84 -4.41 7.88
CA LEU A 77 -1.86 -4.25 8.91
C LEU A 77 -3.10 -3.53 8.37
N PHE A 78 -2.92 -2.41 7.67
CA PHE A 78 -4.03 -1.64 7.12
C PHE A 78 -4.85 -2.45 6.13
N ILE A 79 -4.23 -3.23 5.24
CA ILE A 79 -5.00 -4.06 4.30
C ILE A 79 -5.72 -5.22 4.99
N ALA A 80 -5.11 -5.84 6.01
CA ALA A 80 -5.78 -6.82 6.84
C ALA A 80 -7.02 -6.23 7.52
N LEU A 81 -6.89 -5.05 8.13
CA LEU A 81 -7.99 -4.36 8.80
C LEU A 81 -9.05 -3.87 7.81
N ALA A 82 -8.67 -3.37 6.63
CA ALA A 82 -9.61 -2.93 5.60
C ALA A 82 -10.46 -4.10 5.09
N ILE A 83 -9.84 -5.23 4.76
CA ILE A 83 -10.54 -6.43 4.30
C ILE A 83 -11.41 -7.01 5.42
N ALA A 84 -10.91 -7.07 6.66
CA ALA A 84 -11.69 -7.54 7.81
C ALA A 84 -12.91 -6.65 8.09
N ALA A 85 -12.72 -5.33 8.09
CA ALA A 85 -13.80 -4.36 8.25
C ALA A 85 -14.88 -4.56 7.18
N TRP A 86 -14.47 -4.67 5.91
CA TRP A 86 -15.39 -4.97 4.81
C TRP A 86 -16.13 -6.30 5.00
N LYS A 87 -15.44 -7.38 5.40
CA LYS A 87 -16.07 -8.69 5.66
C LYS A 87 -17.06 -8.66 6.83
N LEU A 88 -16.86 -7.77 7.78
CA LEU A 88 -17.76 -7.53 8.92
C LEU A 88 -18.90 -6.55 8.58
N GLY A 89 -18.93 -6.00 7.36
CA GLY A 89 -19.97 -5.08 6.90
C GLY A 89 -19.74 -3.61 7.26
N TYR A 90 -18.51 -3.25 7.67
CA TYR A 90 -18.13 -1.86 7.91
C TYR A 90 -17.55 -1.22 6.64
N GLU A 91 -18.03 -0.03 6.31
CA GLU A 91 -17.46 0.79 5.25
C GLU A 91 -16.54 1.85 5.86
N LEU A 92 -15.22 1.63 5.78
CA LEU A 92 -14.19 2.55 6.30
C LEU A 92 -13.29 3.03 5.16
N PRO A 93 -13.72 4.00 4.34
CA PRO A 93 -13.00 4.37 3.12
C PRO A 93 -11.60 4.94 3.36
N TRP A 94 -11.37 5.63 4.48
CA TRP A 94 -10.05 6.11 4.87
C TRP A 94 -9.07 4.96 5.14
N LEU A 95 -9.55 3.88 5.75
CA LEU A 95 -8.73 2.71 6.06
C LEU A 95 -8.39 1.95 4.79
N THR A 96 -9.36 1.77 3.89
CA THR A 96 -9.09 1.16 2.57
C THR A 96 -8.16 2.03 1.72
N ALA A 97 -8.26 3.36 1.80
CA ALA A 97 -7.32 4.26 1.14
C ALA A 97 -5.90 4.15 1.73
N LEU A 98 -5.75 4.08 3.05
CA LEU A 98 -4.45 3.83 3.69
C LEU A 98 -3.84 2.50 3.27
N ALA A 99 -4.66 1.44 3.23
CA ALA A 99 -4.26 0.13 2.75
C ALA A 99 -3.80 0.18 1.29
N PHE A 100 -4.57 0.82 0.42
CA PHE A 100 -4.26 0.96 -0.99
C PHE A 100 -2.93 1.69 -1.22
N PHE A 101 -2.76 2.86 -0.61
CA PHE A 101 -1.53 3.63 -0.75
C PHE A 101 -0.32 2.84 -0.26
N GLY A 102 -0.35 2.29 0.95
CA GLY A 102 0.81 1.59 1.51
C GLY A 102 1.20 0.36 0.73
N ASN A 103 0.21 -0.41 0.26
CA ASN A 103 0.48 -1.62 -0.51
C ASN A 103 0.98 -1.32 -1.93
N VAL A 104 0.58 -0.20 -2.54
CA VAL A 104 1.18 0.26 -3.81
C VAL A 104 2.58 0.80 -3.59
N ILE A 105 2.74 1.74 -2.65
CA ILE A 105 3.99 2.46 -2.41
C ILE A 105 5.07 1.50 -1.97
N LEU A 106 4.88 0.84 -0.83
CA LEU A 106 5.91 0.00 -0.21
C LEU A 106 6.04 -1.35 -0.92
N GLY A 107 4.96 -1.81 -1.54
CA GLY A 107 4.96 -2.99 -2.40
C GLY A 107 5.79 -2.83 -3.67
N LEU A 108 5.93 -1.60 -4.20
CA LEU A 108 6.83 -1.28 -5.32
C LEU A 108 8.21 -0.83 -4.85
N TRP A 109 8.28 -0.07 -3.77
CA TRP A 109 9.53 0.46 -3.22
C TRP A 109 10.49 -0.65 -2.81
N THR A 110 10.01 -1.69 -2.12
CA THR A 110 10.90 -2.76 -1.65
C THR A 110 11.55 -3.56 -2.80
N PRO A 111 10.81 -4.06 -3.80
CA PRO A 111 11.41 -4.67 -4.99
C PRO A 111 12.32 -3.70 -5.75
N TYR A 112 11.96 -2.43 -5.83
CA TYR A 112 12.78 -1.39 -6.46
C TYR A 112 14.13 -1.24 -5.77
N THR A 113 14.17 -1.12 -4.44
CA THR A 113 15.43 -0.98 -3.70
C THR A 113 16.26 -2.27 -3.72
N LEU A 114 15.62 -3.44 -3.64
CA LEU A 114 16.29 -4.74 -3.79
C LEU A 114 17.01 -4.86 -5.14
N LEU A 115 16.44 -4.31 -6.22
CA LEU A 115 17.07 -4.32 -7.53
C LEU A 115 18.11 -3.20 -7.68
N ALA A 116 17.82 -1.99 -7.19
CA ALA A 116 18.73 -0.84 -7.28
C ALA A 116 20.06 -1.09 -6.54
N PHE A 117 20.03 -1.88 -5.47
CA PHE A 117 21.20 -2.23 -4.66
C PHE A 117 21.45 -3.74 -4.61
N TYR A 118 21.14 -4.47 -5.69
CA TYR A 118 21.16 -5.93 -5.74
C TYR A 118 22.46 -6.54 -5.17
N ASP A 119 23.61 -6.03 -5.60
CA ASP A 119 24.92 -6.53 -5.16
C ASP A 119 25.17 -6.30 -3.66
N SER A 120 24.69 -5.18 -3.13
CA SER A 120 24.81 -4.80 -1.72
C SER A 120 23.91 -5.63 -0.80
N TYR A 121 22.90 -6.31 -1.33
CA TYR A 121 22.04 -7.24 -0.57
C TYR A 121 22.57 -8.68 -0.53
N SER A 122 23.79 -8.94 -1.01
CA SER A 122 24.41 -10.27 -1.02
C SER A 122 24.58 -10.92 0.37
N TYR A 123 24.51 -10.15 1.46
CA TYR A 123 24.49 -10.66 2.82
C TYR A 123 23.15 -11.29 3.23
N LEU A 124 22.05 -10.97 2.53
CA LEU A 124 20.74 -11.57 2.81
C LEU A 124 20.72 -13.02 2.33
N HIS A 125 20.15 -13.89 3.15
CA HIS A 125 19.87 -15.25 2.72
C HIS A 125 18.99 -15.24 1.45
N PRO A 126 19.28 -16.04 0.40
CA PRO A 126 18.55 -15.97 -0.87
C PRO A 126 17.03 -16.14 -0.73
N LEU A 127 16.58 -17.01 0.16
CA LEU A 127 15.14 -17.16 0.44
C LEU A 127 14.51 -15.91 1.05
N MET A 128 15.26 -15.16 1.87
CA MET A 128 14.78 -13.89 2.44
C MET A 128 14.65 -12.84 1.33
N PHE A 129 15.63 -12.73 0.44
CA PHE A 129 15.56 -11.84 -0.72
C PHE A 129 14.32 -12.15 -1.58
N GLN A 130 14.12 -13.42 -1.94
CA GLN A 130 12.96 -13.83 -2.74
C GLN A 130 11.64 -13.58 -2.01
N PHE A 131 11.59 -13.88 -0.71
CA PHE A 131 10.42 -13.59 0.11
C PHE A 131 10.08 -12.09 0.10
N LEU A 132 11.04 -11.22 0.41
CA LEU A 132 10.85 -9.76 0.39
C LEU A 132 10.39 -9.29 -0.99
N PHE A 133 11.06 -9.72 -2.05
CA PHE A 133 10.71 -9.32 -3.41
C PHE A 133 9.27 -9.72 -3.81
N TRP A 134 8.92 -11.01 -3.70
CA TRP A 134 7.64 -11.50 -4.19
C TRP A 134 6.47 -11.17 -3.27
N SER A 135 6.68 -11.13 -1.95
CA SER A 135 5.62 -10.75 -1.01
C SER A 135 5.20 -9.29 -1.20
N HIS A 136 6.14 -8.38 -1.47
CA HIS A 136 5.85 -6.97 -1.73
C HIS A 136 5.16 -6.76 -3.09
N LEU A 137 5.55 -7.49 -4.14
CA LEU A 137 4.75 -7.50 -5.38
C LEU A 137 3.33 -8.03 -5.14
N GLY A 138 3.18 -9.01 -4.23
CA GLY A 138 1.88 -9.48 -3.76
C GLY A 138 1.05 -8.38 -3.07
N MET A 139 1.67 -7.45 -2.34
CA MET A 139 0.98 -6.29 -1.77
C MET A 139 0.36 -5.42 -2.87
N VAL A 140 1.12 -5.12 -3.94
CA VAL A 140 0.61 -4.34 -5.09
C VAL A 140 -0.61 -5.01 -5.71
N VAL A 141 -0.55 -6.33 -5.93
CA VAL A 141 -1.69 -7.10 -6.46
C VAL A 141 -2.91 -6.98 -5.55
N GLN A 142 -2.74 -7.09 -4.23
CA GLN A 142 -3.85 -6.94 -3.29
C GLN A 142 -4.45 -5.53 -3.31
N ALA A 143 -3.62 -4.49 -3.39
CA ALA A 143 -4.08 -3.11 -3.49
C ALA A 143 -5.00 -2.90 -4.70
N LEU A 144 -4.61 -3.46 -5.85
CA LEU A 144 -5.36 -3.36 -7.10
C LEU A 144 -6.73 -4.08 -7.07
N VAL A 145 -7.03 -4.87 -6.04
CA VAL A 145 -8.36 -5.47 -5.83
C VAL A 145 -9.27 -4.55 -4.98
N LEU A 146 -8.71 -3.60 -4.22
CA LEU A 146 -9.46 -2.82 -3.23
C LEU A 146 -10.55 -1.92 -3.81
N TYR A 147 -10.50 -1.59 -5.11
CA TYR A 147 -11.60 -0.86 -5.78
C TYR A 147 -12.92 -1.62 -5.76
N ARG A 148 -12.89 -2.96 -5.58
CA ARG A 148 -14.09 -3.80 -5.45
C ARG A 148 -14.78 -3.63 -4.10
N ILE A 149 -14.09 -3.09 -3.09
CA ILE A 149 -14.62 -2.95 -1.73
C ILE A 149 -14.79 -1.49 -1.29
N THR A 150 -14.20 -0.52 -2.00
CA THR A 150 -14.37 0.92 -1.74
C THR A 150 -14.41 1.74 -3.02
N ASP A 151 -15.04 2.91 -2.98
CA ASP A 151 -15.10 3.84 -4.11
C ASP A 151 -14.11 5.01 -3.99
N PHE A 152 -13.12 4.91 -3.10
CA PHE A 152 -12.09 5.94 -2.88
C PHE A 152 -12.62 7.38 -2.82
N PRO A 153 -13.57 7.70 -1.91
CA PRO A 153 -14.03 9.07 -1.77
C PRO A 153 -12.87 10.01 -1.44
N VAL A 154 -12.92 11.23 -1.96
CA VAL A 154 -11.80 12.21 -1.92
C VAL A 154 -11.28 12.42 -0.49
N TRP A 155 -12.16 12.46 0.51
CA TRP A 155 -11.75 12.63 1.91
C TRP A 155 -10.93 11.44 2.44
N GLY A 156 -11.25 10.21 2.01
CA GLY A 156 -10.47 9.01 2.39
C GLY A 156 -9.09 9.02 1.72
N VAL A 157 -9.05 9.43 0.44
CA VAL A 157 -7.78 9.66 -0.28
C VAL A 157 -6.96 10.76 0.38
N ALA A 158 -7.57 11.84 0.86
CA ALA A 158 -6.88 12.92 1.56
C ALA A 158 -6.23 12.46 2.87
N VAL A 159 -6.89 11.58 3.64
CA VAL A 159 -6.31 10.96 4.85
C VAL A 159 -5.07 10.13 4.48
N ALA A 160 -5.18 9.28 3.46
CA ALA A 160 -4.06 8.46 3.01
C ALA A 160 -2.90 9.32 2.48
N LEU A 161 -3.20 10.32 1.66
CA LEU A 161 -2.21 11.27 1.15
C LEU A 161 -1.48 11.99 2.27
N GLY A 162 -2.21 12.48 3.29
CA GLY A 162 -1.60 13.12 4.45
C GLY A 162 -0.65 12.20 5.21
N TRP A 163 -1.08 10.96 5.46
CA TRP A 163 -0.25 9.95 6.12
C TRP A 163 1.03 9.63 5.33
N TYR A 164 0.92 9.23 4.07
CA TYR A 164 2.10 8.83 3.28
C TYR A 164 2.98 10.02 2.86
N THR A 165 2.42 11.22 2.74
CA THR A 165 3.23 12.43 2.59
C THR A 165 4.03 12.71 3.87
N SER A 166 3.45 12.48 5.05
CA SER A 166 4.21 12.61 6.31
C SER A 166 5.36 11.59 6.40
N ASN A 167 5.14 10.35 5.97
CA ASN A 167 6.20 9.33 5.88
C ASN A 167 7.28 9.78 4.91
N LEU A 168 6.91 10.10 3.66
CA LEU A 168 7.83 10.58 2.64
C LEU A 168 8.69 11.76 3.12
N LEU A 169 8.08 12.76 3.77
CA LEU A 169 8.82 13.91 4.29
C LEU A 169 9.79 13.52 5.39
N VAL A 170 9.35 12.72 6.36
CA VAL A 170 10.18 12.28 7.48
C VAL A 170 11.34 11.43 6.97
N ASP A 171 11.05 10.44 6.14
CA ASP A 171 11.99 9.43 5.65
C ASP A 171 13.11 10.03 4.82
N TYR A 172 12.83 11.06 4.01
CA TYR A 172 13.74 11.51 2.96
C TYR A 172 14.18 12.98 3.06
N PHE A 173 13.38 13.86 3.68
CA PHE A 173 13.56 15.31 3.52
C PHE A 173 13.77 16.08 4.83
N ILE A 174 12.95 15.85 5.86
CA ILE A 174 12.89 16.70 7.06
C ILE A 174 12.89 15.83 8.32
N PRO A 175 13.86 16.02 9.24
CA PRO A 175 13.84 15.32 10.51
C PRO A 175 12.83 15.96 11.48
N ILE A 176 12.11 15.12 12.23
CA ILE A 176 11.36 15.58 13.41
C ILE A 176 12.30 15.61 14.62
N VAL A 177 13.09 14.54 14.82
CA VAL A 177 14.15 14.41 15.83
C VAL A 177 15.27 13.53 15.26
N GLY A 178 16.54 13.94 15.42
CA GLY A 178 17.69 13.19 14.92
C GLY A 178 17.87 13.33 13.41
N ASP A 179 18.37 12.29 12.76
CA ASP A 179 18.47 12.26 11.30
C ASP A 179 17.11 11.98 10.66
N PRO A 180 16.83 12.55 9.46
CA PRO A 180 15.54 12.36 8.79
C PRO A 180 15.30 10.89 8.48
N HIS A 181 16.33 10.25 7.91
CA HIS A 181 16.20 8.93 7.34
C HIS A 181 16.35 7.87 8.42
N HIS A 182 15.25 7.28 8.83
CA HIS A 182 15.29 5.98 9.49
C HIS A 182 15.29 4.85 8.45
N THR A 183 14.84 5.12 7.22
CA THR A 183 14.87 4.18 6.09
C THR A 183 16.27 3.59 5.92
N ALA A 184 16.38 2.29 6.15
CA ALA A 184 17.64 1.57 6.07
C ALA A 184 17.87 1.06 4.65
N ILE A 185 19.04 1.39 4.08
CA ILE A 185 19.53 0.86 2.82
C ILE A 185 20.92 0.23 3.03
N PRO A 186 21.34 -0.74 2.20
CA PRO A 186 22.57 -1.50 2.42
C PRO A 186 23.85 -0.74 2.03
N VAL A 187 23.75 0.56 1.74
CA VAL A 187 24.86 1.43 1.32
C VAL A 187 24.80 2.77 2.04
N ALA A 188 25.90 3.54 2.01
CA ALA A 188 25.91 4.90 2.51
C ALA A 188 24.93 5.78 1.72
N ARG A 189 24.30 6.77 2.38
CA ARG A 189 23.25 7.59 1.76
C ARG A 189 23.78 8.49 0.65
N ASP A 190 25.00 8.97 0.82
CA ASP A 190 25.77 9.80 -0.10
C ASP A 190 26.56 8.98 -1.14
N GLU A 191 26.41 7.64 -1.14
CA GLU A 191 27.04 6.78 -2.14
C GLU A 191 26.64 7.24 -3.55
N PRO A 192 27.60 7.59 -4.43
CA PRO A 192 27.29 8.04 -5.78
C PRO A 192 26.62 6.94 -6.60
N MET A 193 25.49 7.28 -7.21
CA MET A 193 24.71 6.40 -8.07
C MET A 193 24.71 6.91 -9.52
N PHE A 194 23.84 6.31 -10.34
CA PHE A 194 23.64 6.72 -11.73
C PHE A 194 23.04 8.13 -11.83
N LEU A 195 23.20 8.77 -13.00
CA LEU A 195 22.63 10.09 -13.30
C LEU A 195 23.01 11.20 -12.29
N GLN A 196 24.18 11.10 -11.65
CA GLN A 196 24.65 12.04 -10.62
C GLN A 196 23.78 12.08 -9.34
N ALA A 197 22.87 11.14 -9.16
CA ALA A 197 22.14 10.96 -7.91
C ALA A 197 23.03 10.28 -6.86
N ASP A 198 22.71 10.45 -5.59
CA ASP A 198 23.21 9.61 -4.50
C ASP A 198 22.20 8.49 -4.16
N ALA A 199 22.59 7.53 -3.34
CA ALA A 199 21.73 6.40 -2.97
C ALA A 199 20.42 6.84 -2.32
N LEU A 200 20.47 7.88 -1.49
CA LEU A 200 19.28 8.49 -0.90
C LEU A 200 18.34 9.09 -1.96
N GLY A 201 18.88 9.83 -2.92
CA GLY A 201 18.12 10.44 -4.01
C GLY A 201 17.45 9.40 -4.90
N VAL A 202 18.12 8.26 -5.14
CA VAL A 202 17.54 7.14 -5.90
C VAL A 202 16.31 6.56 -5.19
N ILE A 203 16.40 6.24 -3.90
CA ILE A 203 15.26 5.69 -3.15
C ILE A 203 14.14 6.71 -2.92
N ALA A 204 14.48 7.97 -2.68
CA ALA A 204 13.51 9.05 -2.52
C ALA A 204 12.74 9.26 -3.83
N ALA A 205 13.43 9.22 -4.99
CA ALA A 205 12.78 9.32 -6.30
C ALA A 205 11.80 8.16 -6.54
N GLY A 206 12.16 6.95 -6.11
CA GLY A 206 11.25 5.79 -6.12
C GLY A 206 10.00 6.06 -5.28
N GLU A 207 10.16 6.42 -4.01
CA GLU A 207 9.04 6.66 -3.08
C GLU A 207 8.11 7.79 -3.56
N VAL A 208 8.66 8.92 -4.02
CA VAL A 208 7.90 10.02 -4.62
C VAL A 208 7.08 9.51 -5.80
N THR A 209 7.71 8.76 -6.71
CA THR A 209 7.05 8.23 -7.91
C THR A 209 5.90 7.30 -7.55
N PHE A 210 6.09 6.40 -6.59
CA PHE A 210 5.05 5.45 -6.19
C PHE A 210 3.93 6.12 -5.38
N THR A 211 4.24 7.17 -4.62
CA THR A 211 3.23 8.00 -3.92
C THR A 211 2.34 8.74 -4.92
N LEU A 212 2.95 9.36 -5.95
CA LEU A 212 2.21 10.01 -7.03
C LEU A 212 1.38 8.99 -7.82
N LEU A 213 1.91 7.80 -8.08
CA LEU A 213 1.19 6.71 -8.73
C LEU A 213 -0.02 6.26 -7.91
N ALA A 214 0.14 6.03 -6.61
CA ALA A 214 -0.96 5.64 -5.72
C ALA A 214 -2.07 6.71 -5.68
N LEU A 215 -1.68 7.99 -5.58
CA LEU A 215 -2.62 9.10 -5.64
C LEU A 215 -3.38 9.14 -6.98
N PHE A 216 -2.65 9.06 -8.09
CA PHE A 216 -3.24 9.06 -9.43
C PHE A 216 -4.22 7.90 -9.61
N LEU A 217 -3.82 6.67 -9.25
CA LEU A 217 -4.67 5.48 -9.40
C LEU A 217 -5.93 5.59 -8.55
N ALA A 218 -5.83 5.99 -7.28
CA ALA A 218 -6.99 6.12 -6.39
C ALA A 218 -8.01 7.14 -6.92
N LEU A 219 -7.54 8.31 -7.37
CA LEU A 219 -8.41 9.34 -7.93
C LEU A 219 -8.96 8.97 -9.32
N ALA A 220 -8.18 8.28 -10.16
CA ALA A 220 -8.63 7.79 -11.46
C ALA A 220 -9.72 6.73 -11.32
N ILE A 221 -9.58 5.80 -10.36
CA ILE A 221 -10.61 4.81 -10.01
C ILE A 221 -11.89 5.53 -9.59
N ARG A 222 -11.80 6.49 -8.66
CA ARG A 222 -12.94 7.30 -8.21
C ARG A 222 -13.63 8.02 -9.37
N ALA A 223 -12.85 8.69 -10.22
CA ALA A 223 -13.37 9.44 -11.36
C ALA A 223 -14.15 8.53 -12.31
N LYS A 224 -13.59 7.37 -12.67
CA LYS A 224 -14.25 6.42 -13.58
C LYS A 224 -15.51 5.80 -12.98
N GLN A 225 -15.53 5.54 -11.68
CA GLN A 225 -16.75 5.10 -11.00
C GLN A 225 -17.84 6.17 -10.99
N CYS A 226 -17.47 7.45 -10.80
CA CYS A 226 -18.42 8.57 -10.90
C CYS A 226 -18.97 8.74 -12.32
N GLU A 227 -18.12 8.67 -13.34
CA GLU A 227 -18.53 8.74 -14.75
C GLU A 227 -19.55 7.63 -15.08
N ALA A 228 -19.25 6.37 -14.72
CA ALA A 228 -20.15 5.25 -14.95
C ALA A 228 -21.50 5.42 -14.22
N ALA A 229 -21.49 5.94 -12.99
CA ALA A 229 -22.72 6.20 -12.25
C ALA A 229 -23.59 7.30 -12.92
N LEU A 230 -22.97 8.34 -13.48
CA LEU A 230 -23.67 9.39 -14.22
C LEU A 230 -24.26 8.87 -15.54
N GLU A 231 -23.51 8.05 -16.28
CA GLU A 231 -23.99 7.42 -17.51
C GLU A 231 -25.20 6.52 -17.26
N GLN A 232 -25.16 5.70 -16.20
CA GLN A 232 -26.30 4.87 -15.79
C GLN A 232 -27.52 5.73 -15.43
N GLN A 233 -27.33 6.83 -14.70
CA GLN A 233 -28.41 7.73 -14.33
C GLN A 233 -29.08 8.35 -15.57
N HIS A 234 -28.30 8.80 -16.56
CA HIS A 234 -28.83 9.33 -17.82
C HIS A 234 -29.53 8.27 -18.68
N ALA A 235 -29.06 7.02 -18.68
CA ALA A 235 -29.71 5.94 -19.43
C ALA A 235 -31.06 5.51 -18.84
N THR A 236 -31.29 5.78 -17.55
CA THR A 236 -32.53 5.43 -16.83
C THR A 236 -33.54 6.58 -16.70
N ALA A 237 -33.17 7.80 -17.09
CA ALA A 237 -34.01 9.00 -17.05
C ALA A 237 -34.75 9.21 -18.37
#